data_AF-A0A6C0BR29-F1
#
_entry.id   AF-A0A6C0BR29-F1
#
_cell.length_a   1.000
_cell.length_b   1.000
_cell.length_c   1.000
_cell.angle_alpha   90.00
_cell.angle_beta   90.00
_cell.angle_gamma   90.00
#
_symmetry.space_group_name_H-M   'P 1'
#
loop_
_entity.id
_entity.type
_entity.pdbx_description
1 polymer ?
#
loop_
_entity_poly.entity_id
_entity_poly.type
_entity_poly.pdbx_seq_one_letter_code
_entity_poly.pdbx_strand_id
1 'polypeptide(L)'
;MDIKQIDALLAENPGLKQAKIRVDTKTQKASVIDVIKWVTGQTSSNSQNTFRRLGADLGAGCTQLRINGKGRLTPVADAPTLVEIIWELPGKAAKRFRRQSAHWVCRILGGDLRLAQEIEKRYLETSQDAKTFFLQNADQGPALGDDHERKLALRERELALERQAMEIEAMRAQNNLKMAESKLKMAEAEERRVAVYQKKSEMEKAILEDVKETFETWNLDERDQAWLKDVVRISNKRKLTQMLGTDPEGEKAPDMPERPRETISIPLVCAQLGLRAKGQESRIGKLMVRLWRQKHGKGPGDNPMKRRSIYQGREILVNSYFEDDRDIMEAAIQHVLGN
;
A
#
# COMPACT_ATOMS: atom_id res chain seq x y z
N MET A 1 0.30 -35.86 19.72
CA MET A 1 1.49 -34.99 19.79
C MET A 1 2.23 -35.42 21.05
N ASP A 2 3.42 -36.01 20.92
CA ASP A 2 4.17 -36.52 22.08
C ASP A 2 4.50 -35.34 23.02
N ILE A 3 4.56 -35.54 24.34
CA ILE A 3 4.92 -34.51 25.33
C ILE A 3 6.22 -33.80 24.90
N LYS A 4 7.13 -34.56 24.28
CA LYS A 4 8.37 -34.09 23.67
C LYS A 4 8.20 -32.97 22.64
N GLN A 5 7.11 -32.94 21.88
CA GLN A 5 6.86 -31.92 20.86
C GLN A 5 6.37 -30.60 21.48
N ILE A 6 5.70 -30.65 22.64
CA ILE A 6 5.34 -29.46 23.42
C ILE A 6 6.59 -28.93 24.13
N ASP A 7 7.40 -29.81 24.71
CA ASP A 7 8.67 -29.40 25.31
C ASP A 7 9.61 -28.78 24.28
N ALA A 8 9.65 -29.30 23.06
CA ALA A 8 10.38 -28.67 21.95
C ALA A 8 9.84 -27.26 21.62
N LEU A 9 8.52 -27.10 21.57
CA LEU A 9 7.86 -25.80 21.35
C LEU A 9 8.16 -24.78 22.45
N LEU A 10 8.12 -25.24 23.71
CA LEU A 10 8.45 -24.45 24.89
C LEU A 10 9.95 -24.17 24.99
N ALA A 11 10.80 -25.06 24.48
CA ALA A 11 12.25 -24.86 24.40
C ALA A 11 12.63 -23.85 23.30
N GLU A 12 11.96 -23.89 22.14
CA GLU A 12 12.13 -22.92 21.05
C GLU A 12 11.64 -21.52 21.44
N ASN A 13 10.74 -21.42 22.41
CA ASN A 13 10.14 -20.16 22.85
C ASN A 13 10.19 -20.06 24.38
N PRO A 14 11.37 -19.82 24.99
CA PRO A 14 11.54 -19.83 26.45
C PRO A 14 10.65 -18.80 27.17
N GLY A 15 10.21 -17.75 26.46
CA GLY A 15 9.22 -16.79 26.96
C GLY A 15 7.83 -17.40 27.24
N LEU A 16 7.47 -18.52 26.61
CA LEU A 16 6.21 -19.23 26.85
C LEU A 16 6.19 -19.93 28.22
N LYS A 17 7.34 -20.47 28.68
CA LYS A 17 7.43 -21.15 30.00
C LYS A 17 7.17 -20.21 31.18
N GLN A 18 7.45 -18.92 31.02
CA GLN A 18 7.31 -17.92 32.09
C GLN A 18 6.02 -17.09 31.97
N ALA A 19 5.28 -17.24 30.88
CA ALA A 19 4.12 -16.44 30.60
C ALA A 19 2.91 -16.94 31.41
N LYS A 20 2.72 -16.34 32.59
CA LYS A 20 1.51 -16.51 33.39
C LYS A 20 0.39 -15.59 32.85
N ILE A 21 -0.69 -16.18 32.35
CA ILE A 21 -1.91 -15.44 32.01
C ILE A 21 -2.64 -15.11 33.31
N ARG A 22 -2.87 -13.82 33.57
CA ARG A 22 -3.63 -13.39 34.75
C ARG A 22 -5.13 -13.51 34.49
N VAL A 23 -5.85 -14.09 35.44
CA VAL A 23 -7.31 -14.24 35.44
C VAL A 23 -7.89 -13.50 36.64
N ASP A 24 -8.99 -12.78 36.44
CA ASP A 24 -9.76 -12.16 37.51
C ASP A 24 -10.69 -13.19 38.15
N THR A 25 -10.55 -13.40 39.46
CA THR A 25 -11.30 -14.43 40.20
C THR A 25 -12.78 -14.10 40.31
N LYS A 26 -13.17 -12.82 40.25
CA LYS A 26 -14.57 -12.41 40.40
C LYS A 26 -15.31 -12.50 39.07
N THR A 27 -14.74 -11.93 38.02
CA THR A 27 -15.39 -11.86 36.70
C THR A 27 -15.06 -13.05 35.82
N GLN A 28 -14.07 -13.87 36.19
CA GLN A 28 -13.61 -15.02 35.40
C GLN A 28 -13.20 -14.62 33.98
N LYS A 29 -12.59 -13.43 33.86
CA LYS A 29 -12.03 -12.89 32.60
C LYS A 29 -10.52 -12.88 32.68
N ALA A 30 -9.85 -13.11 31.55
CA ALA A 30 -8.39 -13.15 31.50
C ALA A 30 -7.79 -11.94 30.77
N SER A 31 -6.55 -11.60 31.13
CA SER A 31 -5.79 -10.48 30.56
C SER A 31 -5.53 -10.68 29.06
N VAL A 32 -6.11 -9.82 28.23
CA VAL A 32 -5.88 -9.82 26.78
C VAL A 32 -4.41 -9.58 26.46
N ILE A 33 -3.77 -8.66 27.19
CA ILE A 33 -2.36 -8.32 26.98
C ILE A 33 -1.44 -9.51 27.26
N ASP A 34 -1.74 -10.30 28.30
CA ASP A 34 -0.93 -11.47 28.65
C ASP A 34 -1.10 -12.58 27.59
N VAL A 35 -2.31 -12.76 27.05
CA VAL A 35 -2.58 -13.70 25.95
C VAL A 35 -1.84 -13.29 24.67
N ILE A 36 -1.88 -12.01 24.29
CA ILE A 36 -1.15 -11.52 23.11
C ILE A 36 0.35 -11.70 23.31
N LYS A 37 0.88 -11.37 24.48
CA LYS A 37 2.28 -11.59 24.83
C LYS A 37 2.64 -13.07 24.74
N TRP A 38 1.78 -13.95 25.25
CA TRP A 38 1.98 -15.39 25.19
C TRP A 38 2.03 -15.88 23.74
N VAL A 39 1.04 -15.57 22.90
CA VAL A 39 1.01 -16.03 21.50
C VAL A 39 2.12 -15.43 20.64
N THR A 40 2.46 -14.16 20.84
CA THR A 40 3.39 -13.44 19.94
C THR A 40 4.82 -13.37 20.44
N GLY A 41 5.08 -13.67 21.73
CA GLY A 41 6.39 -13.47 22.38
C GLY A 41 6.78 -12.00 22.59
N GLN A 42 5.85 -11.06 22.41
CA GLN A 42 6.12 -9.63 22.50
C GLN A 42 6.20 -9.10 23.96
N THR A 43 6.77 -7.92 24.14
CA THR A 43 6.70 -7.19 25.41
C THR A 43 5.30 -6.63 25.64
N SER A 44 4.93 -6.34 26.90
CA SER A 44 3.60 -5.82 27.23
C SER A 44 3.22 -4.53 26.47
N SER A 45 4.18 -3.62 26.27
CA SER A 45 3.95 -2.39 25.49
C SER A 45 3.64 -2.68 24.03
N ASN A 46 4.36 -3.63 23.43
CA ASN A 46 4.13 -4.04 22.05
C ASN A 46 2.81 -4.81 21.93
N SER A 47 2.49 -5.68 22.88
CA SER A 47 1.20 -6.39 22.93
C SER A 47 0.02 -5.42 23.05
N GLN A 48 0.16 -4.33 23.82
CA GLN A 48 -0.85 -3.28 23.90
C GLN A 48 -1.02 -2.53 22.58
N ASN A 49 0.07 -2.23 21.87
CA ASN A 49 0.00 -1.63 20.54
C ASN A 49 -0.60 -2.58 19.51
N THR A 50 -0.28 -3.88 19.59
CA THR A 50 -0.89 -4.92 18.76
C THR A 50 -2.39 -5.00 19.00
N PHE A 51 -2.84 -5.02 20.26
CA PHE A 51 -4.26 -5.01 20.61
C PHE A 51 -5.00 -3.80 20.02
N ARG A 52 -4.44 -2.59 20.15
CA ARG A 52 -5.02 -1.36 19.57
C ARG A 52 -5.19 -1.42 18.05
N ARG A 53 -4.38 -2.23 17.35
CA ARG A 53 -4.42 -2.37 15.89
C ARG A 53 -5.43 -3.41 15.40
N LEU A 54 -5.94 -4.28 16.29
CA LEU A 54 -6.91 -5.32 15.93
C LEU A 54 -8.31 -4.74 15.60
N GLY A 55 -8.54 -3.45 15.81
CA GLY A 55 -9.79 -2.78 15.46
C GLY A 55 -10.77 -2.67 16.63
N ALA A 56 -11.84 -1.90 16.43
CA ALA A 56 -12.85 -1.65 17.45
C ALA A 56 -13.76 -2.86 17.70
N ASP A 57 -13.96 -3.70 16.69
CA ASP A 57 -14.90 -4.83 16.74
C ASP A 57 -14.49 -5.85 17.82
N LEU A 58 -13.22 -6.29 17.82
CA LEU A 58 -12.68 -7.14 18.88
C LEU A 58 -12.53 -6.41 20.23
N GLY A 59 -12.43 -5.08 20.18
CA GLY A 59 -12.40 -4.23 21.37
C GLY A 59 -13.73 -4.21 22.12
N ALA A 60 -14.87 -4.39 21.42
CA ALA A 60 -16.21 -4.33 22.01
C ALA A 60 -16.46 -5.46 23.02
N GLY A 61 -15.92 -6.66 22.78
CA GLY A 61 -15.96 -7.79 23.72
C GLY A 61 -15.02 -7.65 24.92
N CYS A 62 -14.15 -6.63 24.93
CA CYS A 62 -13.15 -6.43 25.98
C CYS A 62 -13.60 -5.38 27.01
N THR A 63 -13.52 -5.72 28.29
CA THR A 63 -13.74 -4.77 29.40
C THR A 63 -12.42 -4.36 30.05
N GLN A 64 -12.29 -3.11 30.50
CA GLN A 64 -11.12 -2.68 31.27
C GLN A 64 -11.35 -2.93 32.75
N LEU A 65 -10.49 -3.73 33.40
CA LEU A 65 -10.54 -3.92 34.85
C LEU A 65 -9.17 -4.04 35.50
N ARG A 66 -9.13 -3.82 36.82
CA ARG A 66 -7.96 -4.13 37.65
C ARG A 66 -8.08 -5.57 38.12
N ILE A 67 -7.27 -6.45 37.56
CA ILE A 67 -7.36 -7.90 37.82
C ILE A 67 -7.12 -8.15 39.31
N ASN A 68 -8.10 -8.78 39.97
CA ASN A 68 -8.11 -9.03 41.41
C ASN A 68 -7.93 -7.76 42.26
N GLY A 69 -8.43 -6.62 41.77
CA GLY A 69 -8.34 -5.31 42.43
C GLY A 69 -6.94 -4.69 42.44
N LYS A 70 -5.95 -5.31 41.79
CA LYS A 70 -4.55 -4.88 41.82
C LYS A 70 -4.07 -4.38 40.44
N GLY A 71 -3.06 -3.51 40.44
CA GLY A 71 -2.36 -3.06 39.24
C GLY A 71 -3.11 -2.02 38.39
N ARG A 72 -2.72 -1.94 37.11
CA ARG A 72 -3.31 -1.00 36.12
C ARG A 72 -4.60 -1.58 35.52
N LEU A 73 -5.47 -0.69 35.06
CA LEU A 73 -6.59 -1.08 34.20
C LEU A 73 -6.03 -1.82 32.98
N THR A 74 -6.47 -3.07 32.83
CA THR A 74 -6.01 -3.99 31.80
C THR A 74 -7.23 -4.45 31.01
N PRO A 75 -7.17 -4.51 29.66
CA PRO A 75 -8.23 -5.12 28.88
C PRO A 75 -8.29 -6.61 29.23
N VAL A 76 -9.47 -7.05 29.62
CA VAL A 76 -9.78 -8.46 29.86
C VAL A 76 -10.95 -8.90 29.00
N ALA A 77 -10.99 -10.19 28.71
CA ALA A 77 -12.06 -10.79 27.94
C ALA A 77 -12.37 -12.21 28.44
N ASP A 78 -13.51 -12.74 28.03
CA ASP A 78 -13.89 -14.14 28.25
C ASP A 78 -13.10 -15.08 27.32
N ALA A 79 -13.22 -16.39 27.53
CA ALA A 79 -12.49 -17.36 26.73
C ALA A 79 -12.82 -17.29 25.22
N PRO A 80 -14.10 -17.21 24.78
CA PRO A 80 -14.43 -17.09 23.36
C PRO A 80 -13.80 -15.87 22.69
N THR A 81 -13.93 -14.69 23.30
CA THR A 81 -13.35 -13.45 22.76
C THR A 81 -11.82 -13.53 22.67
N LEU A 82 -11.16 -14.20 23.64
CA LEU A 82 -9.72 -14.41 23.59
C LEU A 82 -9.31 -15.31 22.42
N VAL A 83 -10.10 -16.33 22.09
CA VAL A 83 -9.85 -17.18 20.92
C VAL A 83 -9.96 -16.37 19.63
N GLU A 84 -10.99 -15.53 19.49
CA GLU A 84 -11.14 -14.64 18.33
C GLU A 84 -9.93 -13.71 18.18
N ILE A 85 -9.50 -13.09 19.29
CA ILE A 85 -8.30 -12.25 19.31
C ILE A 85 -7.07 -13.03 18.82
N ILE A 86 -6.86 -14.26 19.29
CA ILE A 86 -5.73 -15.10 18.85
C ILE A 86 -5.79 -15.36 17.33
N TRP A 87 -6.99 -15.50 16.78
CA TRP A 87 -7.18 -15.76 15.36
C TRP A 87 -6.81 -14.56 14.50
N GLU A 88 -7.11 -13.35 14.98
CA GLU A 88 -6.81 -12.09 14.29
C GLU A 88 -5.39 -11.56 14.53
N LEU A 89 -4.61 -12.16 15.44
CA LEU A 89 -3.26 -11.66 15.74
C LEU A 89 -2.32 -11.68 14.51
N PRO A 90 -1.63 -10.57 14.20
CA PRO A 90 -0.68 -10.51 13.09
C PRO A 90 0.68 -11.15 13.46
N GLY A 91 1.46 -11.48 12.42
CA GLY A 91 2.86 -11.86 12.57
C GLY A 91 3.16 -13.36 12.48
N LYS A 92 4.45 -13.68 12.33
CA LYS A 92 4.92 -15.06 12.09
C LYS A 92 4.67 -16.00 13.28
N ALA A 93 4.81 -15.51 14.51
CA ALA A 93 4.58 -16.29 15.73
C ALA A 93 3.11 -16.70 15.85
N ALA A 94 2.19 -15.73 15.74
CA ALA A 94 0.75 -16.00 15.74
C ALA A 94 0.32 -16.93 14.60
N LYS A 95 0.88 -16.74 13.38
CA LYS A 95 0.65 -17.67 12.25
C LYS A 95 1.09 -19.10 12.56
N ARG A 96 2.24 -19.29 13.22
CA ARG A 96 2.72 -20.62 13.64
C ARG A 96 1.80 -21.22 14.69
N PHE A 97 1.41 -20.44 15.70
CA PHE A 97 0.46 -20.85 16.73
C PHE A 97 -0.84 -21.34 16.10
N ARG A 98 -1.47 -20.53 15.24
CA ARG A 98 -2.70 -20.92 14.51
C ARG A 98 -2.54 -22.19 13.70
N ARG A 99 -1.42 -22.36 12.98
CA ARG A 99 -1.15 -23.58 12.20
C ARG A 99 -1.07 -24.82 13.10
N GLN A 100 -0.49 -24.69 14.29
CA GLN A 100 -0.41 -25.78 15.26
C GLN A 100 -1.78 -26.05 15.89
N SER A 101 -2.55 -25.02 16.22
CA SER A 101 -3.92 -25.17 16.73
C SER A 101 -4.85 -25.83 15.71
N ALA A 102 -4.72 -25.51 14.42
CA ALA A 102 -5.53 -26.12 13.36
C ALA A 102 -5.39 -27.64 13.33
N HIS A 103 -4.18 -28.17 13.55
CA HIS A 103 -3.96 -29.61 13.66
C HIS A 103 -4.78 -30.24 14.80
N TRP A 104 -4.90 -29.58 15.95
CA TRP A 104 -5.76 -30.05 17.05
C TRP A 104 -7.24 -30.02 16.68
N VAL A 105 -7.70 -28.94 16.06
CA VAL A 105 -9.08 -28.83 15.58
C VAL A 105 -9.41 -29.96 14.59
N CYS A 106 -8.51 -30.28 13.65
CA CYS A 106 -8.71 -31.41 12.74
C CYS A 106 -8.79 -32.76 13.47
N ARG A 107 -7.99 -32.99 14.52
CA ARG A 107 -8.09 -34.22 15.32
C ARG A 107 -9.44 -34.33 16.05
N ILE A 108 -9.92 -33.23 16.62
CA ILE A 108 -11.24 -33.16 17.28
C ILE A 108 -12.32 -33.50 16.27
N LEU A 109 -12.36 -32.80 15.13
CA LEU A 109 -13.38 -32.99 14.10
C LEU A 109 -13.29 -34.36 13.41
N GLY A 110 -12.10 -34.94 13.32
CA GLY A 110 -11.88 -36.27 12.77
C GLY A 110 -12.23 -37.43 13.72
N GLY A 111 -12.68 -37.13 14.95
CA GLY A 111 -13.07 -38.16 15.92
C GLY A 111 -11.90 -38.99 16.46
N ASP A 112 -10.69 -38.43 16.55
CA ASP A 112 -9.53 -39.14 17.10
C ASP A 112 -9.71 -39.41 18.61
N LEU A 113 -10.12 -40.63 18.97
CA LEU A 113 -10.36 -41.03 20.36
C LEU A 113 -9.11 -40.93 21.27
N ARG A 114 -7.89 -40.99 20.69
CA ARG A 114 -6.66 -40.78 21.48
C ARG A 114 -6.58 -39.37 22.04
N LEU A 115 -7.22 -38.41 21.36
CA LEU A 115 -7.29 -37.04 21.84
C LEU A 115 -8.09 -36.94 23.15
N ALA A 116 -9.15 -37.72 23.32
CA ALA A 116 -9.93 -37.71 24.56
C ALA A 116 -9.06 -38.13 25.76
N GLN A 117 -8.25 -39.18 25.61
CA GLN A 117 -7.30 -39.63 26.63
C GLN A 117 -6.22 -38.58 26.92
N GLU A 118 -5.68 -37.93 25.88
CA GLU A 118 -4.72 -36.83 26.04
C GLU A 118 -5.34 -35.63 26.79
N ILE A 119 -6.60 -35.28 26.48
CA ILE A 119 -7.36 -34.21 27.14
C ILE A 119 -7.60 -34.56 28.60
N GLU A 120 -8.04 -35.78 28.91
CA GLU A 120 -8.29 -36.25 30.28
C GLU A 120 -7.01 -36.18 31.12
N LYS A 121 -5.89 -36.69 30.58
CA LYS A 121 -4.60 -36.60 31.27
C LYS A 121 -4.20 -35.15 31.55
N ARG A 122 -4.33 -34.25 30.56
CA ARG A 122 -4.04 -32.82 30.74
C ARG A 122 -4.99 -32.14 31.70
N TYR A 123 -6.26 -32.53 31.69
CA TYR A 123 -7.23 -32.05 32.66
C TYR A 123 -6.74 -32.36 34.06
N LEU A 124 -6.29 -33.60 34.35
CA LEU A 124 -5.75 -33.94 35.67
C LEU A 124 -4.53 -33.09 36.06
N GLU A 125 -3.65 -32.78 35.12
CA GLU A 125 -2.43 -31.96 35.34
C GLU A 125 -2.71 -30.45 35.47
N THR A 126 -3.86 -29.97 34.98
CA THR A 126 -4.20 -28.53 34.94
C THR A 126 -4.67 -28.02 36.31
N SER A 127 -4.19 -26.84 36.71
CA SER A 127 -4.60 -26.18 37.97
C SER A 127 -6.10 -25.91 38.03
N GLN A 128 -6.68 -25.99 39.23
CA GLN A 128 -8.12 -25.79 39.44
C GLN A 128 -8.64 -24.44 38.90
N ASP A 129 -7.90 -23.35 39.09
CA ASP A 129 -8.30 -22.02 38.60
C ASP A 129 -8.50 -21.99 37.08
N ALA A 130 -7.59 -22.63 36.32
CA ALA A 130 -7.68 -22.70 34.88
C ALA A 130 -8.87 -23.58 34.43
N LYS A 131 -9.15 -24.69 35.14
CA LYS A 131 -10.32 -25.53 34.86
C LYS A 131 -11.61 -24.74 35.03
N THR A 132 -11.75 -24.03 36.15
CA THR A 132 -12.93 -23.21 36.45
C THR A 132 -13.13 -22.14 35.38
N PHE A 133 -12.06 -21.45 34.98
CA PHE A 133 -12.12 -20.45 33.91
C PHE A 133 -12.63 -21.05 32.59
N PHE A 134 -12.10 -22.19 32.13
CA PHE A 134 -12.54 -22.76 30.86
C PHE A 134 -13.95 -23.35 30.93
N LEU A 135 -14.31 -24.05 32.01
CA LEU A 135 -15.62 -24.68 32.15
C LEU A 135 -16.76 -23.66 32.29
N GLN A 136 -16.57 -22.60 33.07
CA GLN A 136 -17.61 -21.57 33.24
C GLN A 136 -17.88 -20.75 31.98
N ASN A 137 -16.90 -20.68 31.07
CA ASN A 137 -17.03 -19.98 29.80
C ASN A 137 -17.39 -20.91 28.63
N ALA A 138 -17.31 -22.24 28.80
CA ALA A 138 -17.63 -23.21 27.73
C ALA A 138 -19.12 -23.16 27.35
N ASP A 139 -19.99 -22.99 28.35
CA ASP A 139 -21.44 -22.89 28.15
C ASP A 139 -21.90 -21.46 27.82
N GLN A 140 -20.99 -20.47 27.93
CA GLN A 140 -21.23 -19.08 27.50
C GLN A 140 -20.90 -18.87 26.02
N GLY A 141 -20.94 -19.93 25.20
CA GLY A 141 -21.12 -19.75 23.76
C GLY A 141 -22.26 -18.75 23.54
N PRO A 142 -22.18 -17.87 22.53
CA PRO A 142 -23.12 -16.76 22.36
C PRO A 142 -24.51 -17.33 22.57
N ALA A 143 -25.19 -16.88 23.65
CA ALA A 143 -26.50 -17.38 24.00
C ALA A 143 -27.27 -17.35 22.69
N LEU A 144 -27.62 -18.54 22.18
CA LEU A 144 -28.37 -18.66 20.96
C LEU A 144 -29.70 -18.02 21.31
N GLY A 145 -29.79 -16.72 21.06
CA GLY A 145 -31.02 -15.95 21.13
C GLY A 145 -32.05 -16.70 20.31
N ASP A 146 -33.30 -16.54 20.73
CA ASP A 146 -34.49 -17.16 20.15
C ASP A 146 -34.29 -17.44 18.66
N ASP A 147 -34.44 -18.69 18.23
CA ASP A 147 -34.06 -19.17 16.87
C ASP A 147 -34.68 -18.29 15.76
N HIS A 148 -35.75 -17.57 16.10
CA HIS A 148 -36.36 -16.51 15.31
C HIS A 148 -35.46 -15.28 15.06
N GLU A 149 -34.83 -14.70 16.08
CA GLU A 149 -33.91 -13.56 15.93
C GLU A 149 -32.69 -13.93 15.08
N ARG A 150 -32.18 -15.15 15.22
CA ARG A 150 -31.08 -15.65 14.39
C ARG A 150 -31.47 -15.76 12.92
N LYS A 151 -32.67 -16.26 12.62
CA LYS A 151 -33.21 -16.34 11.26
C LYS A 151 -33.41 -14.95 10.65
N LEU A 152 -33.87 -13.99 11.43
CA LEU A 152 -33.98 -12.59 11.02
C LEU A 152 -32.61 -11.97 10.70
N ALA A 153 -31.64 -12.11 11.60
CA ALA A 153 -30.29 -11.58 11.39
C ALA A 153 -29.58 -12.22 10.18
N LEU A 154 -29.78 -13.52 9.94
CA LEU A 154 -29.27 -14.20 8.76
C LEU A 154 -29.89 -13.65 7.47
N ARG A 155 -31.21 -13.44 7.44
CA ARG A 155 -31.90 -12.87 6.29
C ARG A 155 -31.50 -11.43 6.01
N GLU A 156 -31.30 -10.63 7.04
CA GLU A 156 -30.77 -9.26 6.89
C GLU A 156 -29.35 -9.26 6.35
N ARG A 157 -28.50 -10.18 6.81
CA ARG A 157 -27.14 -10.35 6.30
C ARG A 157 -27.14 -10.81 4.84
N GLU A 158 -28.01 -11.73 4.46
CA GLU A 158 -28.17 -12.16 3.06
C GLU A 158 -28.59 -10.99 2.16
N LEU A 159 -29.58 -10.20 2.57
CA LEU A 159 -29.99 -9.00 1.83
C LEU A 159 -28.86 -7.95 1.74
N ALA A 160 -28.07 -7.80 2.80
CA ALA A 160 -26.90 -6.91 2.78
C ALA A 160 -25.82 -7.39 1.80
N LEU A 161 -25.57 -8.70 1.75
CA LEU A 161 -24.63 -9.31 0.81
C LEU A 161 -25.12 -9.19 -0.64
N GLU A 162 -26.41 -9.38 -0.90
CA GLU A 162 -27.00 -9.17 -2.23
C GLU A 162 -26.88 -7.70 -2.68
N ARG A 163 -27.12 -6.74 -1.78
CA ARG A 163 -26.92 -5.31 -2.08
C ARG A 163 -25.46 -4.99 -2.42
N GLN A 164 -24.52 -5.53 -1.65
CA GLN A 164 -23.08 -5.37 -1.94
C GLN A 164 -22.69 -6.02 -3.26
N ALA A 165 -23.23 -7.19 -3.58
CA ALA A 165 -22.97 -7.87 -4.85
C ALA A 165 -23.48 -7.02 -6.05
N MET A 166 -24.70 -6.48 -5.96
CA MET A 166 -25.25 -5.57 -6.97
C MET A 166 -24.42 -4.29 -7.12
N GLU A 167 -23.93 -3.71 -6.02
CA GLU A 167 -23.08 -2.52 -6.05
C GLU A 167 -21.72 -2.80 -6.72
N ILE A 168 -21.10 -3.94 -6.40
CA ILE A 168 -19.85 -4.38 -7.05
C ILE A 168 -20.06 -4.60 -8.54
N GLU A 169 -21.18 -5.21 -8.93
CA GLU A 169 -21.51 -5.44 -10.34
C GLU A 169 -21.76 -4.13 -11.10
N ALA A 170 -22.49 -3.18 -10.51
CA ALA A 170 -22.70 -1.86 -11.07
C ALA A 170 -21.38 -1.10 -11.24
N MET A 171 -20.48 -1.18 -10.26
CA MET A 171 -19.15 -0.56 -10.34
C MET A 171 -18.29 -1.20 -11.45
N ARG A 172 -18.36 -2.52 -11.62
CA ARG A 172 -17.67 -3.22 -12.73
C ARG A 172 -18.23 -2.82 -14.08
N ALA A 173 -19.55 -2.72 -14.22
CA ALA A 173 -20.19 -2.25 -15.45
C ALA A 173 -19.77 -0.82 -15.82
N GLN A 174 -19.73 0.08 -14.83
CA GLN A 174 -19.28 1.47 -15.04
C GLN A 174 -17.80 1.55 -15.47
N ASN A 175 -16.93 0.73 -14.84
CA ASN A 175 -15.52 0.67 -15.22
C ASN A 175 -15.33 0.10 -16.63
N ASN A 176 -16.10 -0.92 -17.01
CA ASN A 176 -16.05 -1.48 -18.35
C ASN A 176 -16.50 -0.46 -19.41
N LEU A 177 -17.52 0.34 -19.11
CA LEU A 177 -17.99 1.42 -19.99
C LEU A 177 -16.91 2.50 -20.18
N LYS A 178 -16.28 2.96 -19.10
CA LYS A 178 -15.16 3.92 -19.17
C LYS A 178 -13.97 3.38 -19.97
N MET A 179 -13.65 2.09 -19.81
CA MET A 179 -12.59 1.44 -20.58
C MET A 179 -12.95 1.33 -22.07
N ALA A 180 -14.21 1.05 -22.40
CA ALA A 180 -14.69 1.03 -23.79
C ALA A 180 -14.63 2.42 -24.43
N GLU A 181 -15.06 3.47 -23.72
CA GLU A 181 -14.96 4.87 -24.18
C GLU A 181 -13.51 5.29 -24.42
N SER A 182 -12.59 4.93 -23.52
CA SER A 182 -11.16 5.22 -23.70
C SER A 182 -10.58 4.48 -24.90
N LYS A 183 -10.99 3.23 -25.16
CA LYS A 183 -10.56 2.48 -26.34
C LYS A 183 -11.08 3.10 -27.63
N LEU A 184 -12.33 3.56 -27.64
CA LEU A 184 -12.92 4.25 -28.79
C LEU A 184 -12.14 5.53 -29.10
N LYS A 185 -11.87 6.37 -28.10
CA LYS A 185 -11.07 7.59 -28.27
C LYS A 185 -9.66 7.32 -28.80
N MET A 186 -9.01 6.24 -28.34
CA MET A 186 -7.70 5.84 -28.84
C MET A 186 -7.75 5.35 -30.29
N ALA A 187 -8.80 4.62 -30.66
CA ALA A 187 -9.01 4.17 -32.04
C ALA A 187 -9.27 5.36 -32.99
N GLU A 188 -10.13 6.31 -32.59
CA GLU A 188 -10.38 7.54 -33.35
C GLU A 188 -9.10 8.39 -33.52
N ALA A 189 -8.28 8.49 -32.47
CA ALA A 189 -7.01 9.20 -32.53
C ALA A 189 -6.03 8.53 -33.49
N GLU A 190 -5.97 7.19 -33.49
CA GLU A 190 -5.10 6.45 -34.40
C GLU A 190 -5.58 6.54 -35.86
N GLU A 191 -6.90 6.48 -36.10
CA GLU A 191 -7.48 6.70 -37.42
C GLU A 191 -7.13 8.10 -37.96
N ARG A 192 -7.23 9.13 -37.12
CA ARG A 192 -6.78 10.49 -37.47
C ARG A 192 -5.30 10.54 -37.80
N ARG A 193 -4.44 9.85 -37.04
CA ARG A 193 -3.01 9.78 -37.32
C ARG A 193 -2.74 9.12 -38.66
N VAL A 194 -3.40 7.99 -38.96
CA VAL A 194 -3.26 7.29 -40.24
C VAL A 194 -3.70 8.19 -41.40
N ALA A 195 -4.83 8.91 -41.27
CA ALA A 195 -5.31 9.85 -42.28
C ALA A 195 -4.31 10.99 -42.54
N VAL A 196 -3.69 11.53 -41.48
CA VAL A 196 -2.62 12.55 -41.61
C VAL A 196 -1.39 11.97 -42.34
N TYR A 197 -0.97 10.75 -42.01
CA TYR A 197 0.15 10.08 -42.70
C TYR A 197 -0.14 9.81 -44.18
N GLN A 198 -1.36 9.38 -44.51
CA GLN A 198 -1.78 9.16 -45.90
C GLN A 198 -1.75 10.46 -46.70
N LYS A 199 -2.37 11.52 -46.17
CA LYS A 199 -2.37 12.86 -46.80
C LYS A 199 -0.95 13.40 -46.99
N LYS A 200 -0.07 13.18 -46.01
CA LYS A 200 1.35 13.55 -46.10
C LYS A 200 2.06 12.79 -47.22
N SER A 201 1.85 11.48 -47.32
CA SER A 201 2.44 10.62 -48.37
C SER A 201 1.95 11.01 -49.76
N GLU A 202 0.66 11.29 -49.93
CA GLU A 202 0.09 11.75 -51.20
C GLU A 202 0.68 13.10 -51.63
N MET A 203 0.82 14.03 -50.70
CA MET A 203 1.43 15.33 -50.96
C MET A 203 2.93 15.21 -51.30
N GLU A 204 3.69 14.34 -50.61
CA GLU A 204 5.09 14.06 -50.94
C GLU A 204 5.22 13.49 -52.37
N LYS A 205 4.32 12.59 -52.77
CA LYS A 205 4.28 12.05 -54.14
C LYS A 205 3.94 13.14 -55.17
N ALA A 206 2.93 13.96 -54.91
CA ALA A 206 2.52 15.03 -55.82
C ALA A 206 3.67 16.04 -56.04
N ILE A 207 4.38 16.42 -54.98
CA ILE A 207 5.53 17.32 -55.10
C ILE A 207 6.68 16.65 -55.87
N LEU A 208 6.96 15.36 -55.63
CA LEU A 208 7.99 14.65 -56.39
C LEU A 208 7.68 14.58 -57.88
N GLU A 209 6.41 14.40 -58.26
CA GLU A 209 5.99 14.37 -59.66
C GLU A 209 6.17 15.75 -60.32
N ASP A 210 5.73 16.83 -59.67
CA ASP A 210 5.88 18.23 -60.14
C ASP A 210 7.35 18.62 -60.34
N VAL A 211 8.19 18.22 -59.37
CA VAL A 211 9.65 18.37 -59.42
C VAL A 211 10.24 17.58 -60.59
N LYS A 212 9.81 16.34 -60.80
CA LYS A 212 10.31 15.48 -61.88
C LYS A 212 9.95 16.04 -63.26
N GLU A 213 8.72 16.48 -63.46
CA GLU A 213 8.27 17.13 -64.70
C GLU A 213 9.08 18.38 -65.01
N THR A 214 9.34 19.21 -63.98
CA THR A 214 10.20 20.40 -64.13
C THR A 214 11.62 20.01 -64.53
N PHE A 215 12.18 18.93 -63.97
CA PHE A 215 13.56 18.52 -64.23
C PHE A 215 13.79 17.80 -65.54
N GLU A 216 12.82 17.06 -66.07
CA GLU A 216 12.94 16.43 -67.39
C GLU A 216 13.14 17.47 -68.51
N THR A 217 12.78 18.74 -68.27
CA THR A 217 13.04 19.84 -69.20
C THR A 217 14.46 20.42 -69.10
N TRP A 218 15.20 20.13 -68.03
CA TRP A 218 16.54 20.68 -67.78
C TRP A 218 17.60 19.61 -68.06
N ASN A 219 18.48 19.87 -69.03
CA ASN A 219 19.52 18.92 -69.44
C ASN A 219 20.71 18.90 -68.44
N LEU A 220 20.44 18.43 -67.22
CA LEU A 220 21.38 18.38 -66.10
C LEU A 220 22.18 17.07 -66.10
N ASP A 221 23.45 17.15 -65.68
CA ASP A 221 24.26 15.96 -65.44
C ASP A 221 23.82 15.18 -64.18
N GLU A 222 24.29 13.94 -64.02
CA GLU A 222 23.89 13.07 -62.90
C GLU A 222 24.21 13.66 -61.52
N ARG A 223 25.24 14.51 -61.43
CA ARG A 223 25.70 15.08 -60.17
C ARG A 223 24.79 16.22 -59.72
N ASP A 224 24.40 17.07 -60.65
CA ASP A 224 23.44 18.15 -60.39
C ASP A 224 22.07 17.58 -60.06
N GLN A 225 21.64 16.51 -60.74
CA GLN A 225 20.39 15.81 -60.41
C GLN A 225 20.38 15.27 -58.97
N ALA A 226 21.50 14.75 -58.47
CA ALA A 226 21.60 14.24 -57.11
C ALA A 226 21.56 15.35 -56.05
N TRP A 227 22.33 16.43 -56.23
CA TRP A 227 22.33 17.57 -55.30
C TRP A 227 20.95 18.24 -55.23
N LEU A 228 20.30 18.40 -56.37
CA LEU A 228 19.00 19.06 -56.45
C LEU A 228 17.89 18.21 -55.82
N LYS A 229 17.94 16.88 -55.96
CA LYS A 229 17.07 15.96 -55.20
C LYS A 229 17.19 16.16 -53.69
N ASP A 230 18.41 16.37 -53.17
CA ASP A 230 18.62 16.62 -51.74
C ASP A 230 18.12 18.00 -51.30
N VAL A 231 18.35 19.05 -52.09
CA VAL A 231 17.84 20.41 -51.80
C VAL A 231 16.31 20.45 -51.81
N VAL A 232 15.69 19.81 -52.80
CA VAL A 232 14.23 19.67 -52.90
C VAL A 232 13.70 18.89 -51.70
N ARG A 233 14.36 17.79 -51.30
CA ARG A 233 13.97 17.01 -50.11
C ARG A 233 14.03 17.86 -48.83
N ILE A 234 15.05 18.69 -48.65
CA ILE A 234 15.23 19.55 -47.48
C ILE A 234 14.20 20.69 -47.47
N SER A 235 14.00 21.35 -48.61
CA SER A 235 13.07 22.48 -48.74
C SER A 235 11.61 22.04 -48.60
N ASN A 236 11.27 20.90 -49.21
CA ASN A 236 9.95 20.31 -49.09
C ASN A 236 9.65 19.83 -47.68
N LYS A 237 10.63 19.29 -46.94
CA LYS A 237 10.43 18.94 -45.53
C LYS A 237 9.98 20.14 -44.70
N ARG A 238 10.47 21.35 -44.97
CA ARG A 238 10.03 22.59 -44.32
C ARG A 238 8.63 23.03 -44.77
N LYS A 239 8.36 23.11 -46.08
CA LYS A 239 7.04 23.47 -46.62
C LYS A 239 5.94 22.49 -46.19
N LEU A 240 6.22 21.20 -46.21
CA LEU A 240 5.29 20.13 -45.79
C LEU A 240 4.93 20.25 -44.30
N THR A 241 5.90 20.61 -43.45
CA THR A 241 5.67 20.89 -42.02
C THR A 241 4.77 22.12 -41.83
N GLN A 242 4.98 23.15 -42.65
CA GLN A 242 4.23 24.42 -42.60
C GLN A 242 2.80 24.29 -43.19
N MET A 243 2.61 23.53 -44.27
CA MET A 243 1.31 23.32 -44.94
C MET A 243 0.40 22.34 -44.21
N LEU A 244 0.95 21.38 -43.46
CA LEU A 244 0.15 20.45 -42.66
C LEU A 244 -0.44 21.10 -41.39
N GLY A 245 -0.18 22.39 -41.15
CA GLY A 245 -0.67 23.09 -39.96
C GLY A 245 -0.14 22.51 -38.65
N THR A 246 0.78 21.54 -38.73
CA THR A 246 1.52 21.01 -37.59
C THR A 246 2.67 21.96 -37.28
N ASP A 247 2.35 23.22 -37.00
CA ASP A 247 3.15 23.92 -36.00
C ASP A 247 2.89 23.16 -34.70
N PRO A 248 3.89 22.52 -34.06
CA PRO A 248 3.73 21.97 -32.71
C PRO A 248 3.39 23.03 -31.65
N GLU A 249 3.12 24.28 -32.06
CA GLU A 249 2.77 25.41 -31.20
C GLU A 249 1.30 25.87 -31.31
N GLY A 250 0.50 25.37 -32.26
CA GLY A 250 -0.81 25.98 -32.58
C GLY A 250 -2.06 25.27 -32.05
N GLU A 251 -2.11 23.94 -32.14
CA GLU A 251 -3.17 23.15 -31.51
C GLU A 251 -2.66 22.76 -30.12
N LYS A 252 -3.31 23.27 -29.06
CA LYS A 252 -3.11 22.75 -27.71
C LYS A 252 -3.40 21.24 -27.76
N ALA A 253 -2.33 20.46 -27.89
CA ALA A 253 -2.37 19.02 -27.72
C ALA A 253 -3.14 18.73 -26.43
N PRO A 254 -4.09 17.77 -26.43
CA PRO A 254 -4.88 17.44 -25.25
C PRO A 254 -3.92 17.16 -24.09
N ASP A 255 -3.90 18.05 -23.09
CA ASP A 255 -3.00 18.07 -21.93
C ASP A 255 -1.66 17.36 -22.19
N MET A 256 -0.84 17.91 -23.10
CA MET A 256 0.56 17.53 -23.08
C MET A 256 1.09 17.87 -21.68
N PRO A 257 1.61 16.89 -20.91
CA PRO A 257 2.02 17.12 -19.54
C PRO A 257 3.00 18.29 -19.52
N GLU A 258 2.77 19.25 -18.61
CA GLU A 258 3.67 20.40 -18.39
C GLU A 258 5.12 19.93 -18.56
N ARG A 259 5.88 20.65 -19.40
CA ARG A 259 7.30 20.35 -19.62
C ARG A 259 7.93 20.02 -18.27
N PRO A 260 8.64 18.89 -18.13
CA PRO A 260 9.12 18.43 -16.84
C PRO A 260 9.92 19.54 -16.19
N ARG A 261 9.37 20.08 -15.09
CA ARG A 261 9.99 21.18 -14.36
C ARG A 261 11.38 20.73 -13.91
N GLU A 262 12.38 21.57 -14.14
CA GLU A 262 13.76 21.23 -13.81
C GLU A 262 13.90 21.07 -12.29
N THR A 263 14.35 19.88 -11.86
CA THR A 263 14.47 19.57 -10.44
C THR A 263 15.82 20.01 -9.91
N ILE A 264 15.83 20.72 -8.79
CA ILE A 264 17.05 21.08 -8.07
C ILE A 264 17.39 20.07 -6.98
N SER A 265 18.66 20.02 -6.57
CA SER A 265 19.13 19.11 -5.53
C SER A 265 20.07 19.81 -4.54
N ILE A 266 20.06 19.36 -3.28
CA ILE A 266 20.91 19.91 -2.21
C ILE A 266 22.40 19.92 -2.61
N PRO A 267 22.98 18.85 -3.19
CA PRO A 267 24.39 18.89 -3.62
C PRO A 267 24.68 19.96 -4.68
N LEU A 268 23.75 20.14 -5.63
CA LEU A 268 23.90 21.14 -6.70
C LEU A 268 23.92 22.57 -6.14
N VAL A 269 22.94 22.89 -5.28
CA VAL A 269 22.85 24.24 -4.68
C VAL A 269 23.98 24.48 -3.68
N CYS A 270 24.39 23.47 -2.90
CA CYS A 270 25.60 23.57 -2.06
C CYS A 270 26.84 23.93 -2.88
N ALA A 271 27.05 23.25 -4.02
CA ALA A 271 28.20 23.50 -4.89
C ALA A 271 28.19 24.93 -5.46
N GLN A 272 27.03 25.43 -5.88
CA GLN A 272 26.85 26.80 -6.37
C GLN A 272 27.14 27.86 -5.29
N LEU A 273 26.82 27.56 -4.03
CA LEU A 273 27.14 28.41 -2.87
C LEU A 273 28.59 28.26 -2.37
N GLY A 274 29.40 27.39 -2.97
CA GLY A 274 30.76 27.11 -2.49
C GLY A 274 30.82 26.32 -1.17
N LEU A 275 29.74 25.60 -0.82
CA LEU A 275 29.60 24.84 0.42
C LEU A 275 29.58 23.32 0.18
N ARG A 276 29.80 22.53 1.24
CA ARG A 276 29.67 21.07 1.22
C ARG A 276 28.78 20.59 2.37
N ALA A 277 27.76 19.79 2.07
CA ALA A 277 26.77 19.34 3.07
C ALA A 277 27.31 18.37 4.14
N LYS A 278 28.39 17.61 3.87
CA LYS A 278 29.13 16.75 4.82
C LYS A 278 28.22 15.94 5.79
N GLY A 279 27.21 15.22 5.29
CA GLY A 279 26.34 14.39 6.15
C GLY A 279 25.19 15.15 6.82
N GLN A 280 25.07 16.47 6.60
CA GLN A 280 23.99 17.30 7.12
C GLN A 280 22.76 17.33 6.19
N GLU A 281 22.73 16.54 5.11
CA GLU A 281 21.65 16.54 4.11
C GLU A 281 20.29 16.23 4.74
N SER A 282 20.26 15.36 5.77
CA SER A 282 19.03 15.05 6.51
C SER A 282 18.48 16.26 7.29
N ARG A 283 19.36 17.07 7.89
CA ARG A 283 18.96 18.28 8.63
C ARG A 283 18.49 19.37 7.67
N ILE A 284 19.22 19.57 6.56
CA ILE A 284 18.83 20.48 5.49
C ILE A 284 17.45 20.07 4.95
N GLY A 285 17.26 18.80 4.59
CA GLY A 285 15.97 18.29 4.08
C GLY A 285 14.79 18.48 5.03
N LYS A 286 14.98 18.27 6.34
CA LYS A 286 13.93 18.51 7.36
C LYS A 286 13.58 20.00 7.49
N LEU A 287 14.56 20.89 7.37
CA LEU A 287 14.33 22.33 7.41
C LEU A 287 13.64 22.80 6.12
N MET A 288 14.07 22.30 4.96
CA MET A 288 13.44 22.58 3.67
C MET A 288 11.95 22.23 3.66
N VAL A 289 11.54 21.08 4.22
CA VAL A 289 10.10 20.73 4.29
C VAL A 289 9.30 21.75 5.08
N ARG A 290 9.88 22.33 6.15
CA ARG A 290 9.23 23.39 6.93
C ARG A 290 9.10 24.68 6.13
N LEU A 291 10.19 25.12 5.48
CA LEU A 291 10.19 26.33 4.65
C LEU A 291 9.27 26.19 3.42
N TRP A 292 9.24 25.02 2.79
CA TRP A 292 8.35 24.72 1.68
C TRP A 292 6.88 24.84 2.08
N ARG A 293 6.50 24.29 3.25
CA ARG A 293 5.12 24.43 3.76
C ARG A 293 4.74 25.88 4.00
N GLN A 294 5.67 26.67 4.55
CA GLN A 294 5.47 28.10 4.77
C GLN A 294 5.30 28.86 3.45
N LYS A 295 6.15 28.60 2.45
CA LYS A 295 6.11 29.24 1.12
C LYS A 295 4.82 28.92 0.35
N HIS A 296 4.36 27.67 0.40
CA HIS A 296 3.21 27.19 -0.38
C HIS A 296 1.89 27.16 0.40
N GLY A 297 1.86 27.71 1.62
CA GLY A 297 0.64 27.75 2.45
C GLY A 297 0.09 26.36 2.81
N LYS A 298 0.96 25.37 3.02
CA LYS A 298 0.59 23.97 3.26
C LYS A 298 0.60 23.60 4.74
N GLY A 299 -0.29 22.69 5.13
CA GLY A 299 -0.52 22.32 6.52
C GLY A 299 0.46 21.27 7.07
N PRO A 300 0.39 20.96 8.38
CA PRO A 300 1.12 19.84 8.97
C PRO A 300 0.62 18.51 8.38
N GLY A 301 1.44 17.87 7.55
CA GLY A 301 1.10 16.60 6.88
C GLY A 301 1.34 16.65 5.37
N ASP A 302 1.25 17.84 4.78
CA ASP A 302 1.60 18.07 3.39
C ASP A 302 3.12 17.94 3.21
N ASN A 303 3.54 17.31 2.12
CA ASN A 303 4.95 17.13 1.79
C ASN A 303 5.20 17.50 0.33
N PRO A 304 6.41 17.95 -0.02
CA PRO A 304 6.80 18.11 -1.41
C PRO A 304 6.67 16.79 -2.17
N MET A 305 6.51 16.87 -3.49
CA MET A 305 6.39 15.69 -4.36
C MET A 305 7.57 14.75 -4.16
N LYS A 306 7.30 13.46 -3.91
CA LYS A 306 8.37 12.46 -3.75
C LYS A 306 8.74 11.84 -5.10
N ARG A 307 10.03 11.72 -5.36
CA ARG A 307 10.56 10.95 -6.48
C ARG A 307 11.40 9.78 -5.96
N ARG A 308 11.46 8.71 -6.75
CA ARG A 308 12.43 7.64 -6.53
C ARG A 308 13.81 8.14 -6.92
N SER A 309 14.79 7.92 -6.05
CA SER A 309 16.19 8.18 -6.33
C SER A 309 17.03 7.03 -5.78
N ILE A 310 18.21 6.82 -6.35
CA ILE A 310 19.13 5.78 -5.90
C ILE A 310 20.15 6.44 -4.97
N TYR A 311 20.22 5.95 -3.73
CA TYR A 311 21.23 6.37 -2.77
C TYR A 311 21.95 5.13 -2.24
N GLN A 312 23.27 5.07 -2.43
CA GLN A 312 24.11 3.92 -2.03
C GLN A 312 23.58 2.58 -2.57
N GLY A 313 23.12 2.56 -3.83
CA GLY A 313 22.60 1.35 -4.48
C GLY A 313 21.21 0.90 -4.02
N ARG A 314 20.52 1.67 -3.17
CA ARG A 314 19.14 1.41 -2.76
C ARG A 314 18.20 2.47 -3.30
N GLU A 315 17.02 2.06 -3.77
CA GLU A 315 15.93 2.99 -4.07
C GLU A 315 15.39 3.61 -2.78
N ILE A 316 15.38 4.93 -2.72
CA ILE A 316 14.76 5.71 -1.65
C ILE A 316 13.81 6.74 -2.25
N LEU A 317 12.74 7.06 -1.52
CA LEU A 317 11.84 8.15 -1.86
C LEU A 317 12.38 9.45 -1.28
N VAL A 318 12.67 10.42 -2.15
CA VAL A 318 13.25 11.72 -1.78
C VAL A 318 12.28 12.81 -2.18
N ASN A 319 12.15 13.84 -1.34
CA ASN A 319 11.38 15.02 -1.70
C ASN A 319 12.05 15.73 -2.88
N SER A 320 11.24 16.15 -3.85
CA SER A 320 11.65 16.87 -5.06
C SER A 320 11.30 18.33 -4.90
N TYR A 321 12.23 19.17 -5.34
CA TYR A 321 12.10 20.62 -5.35
C TYR A 321 12.45 21.11 -6.75
N PHE A 322 11.87 22.23 -7.15
CA PHE A 322 12.04 22.80 -8.48
C PHE A 322 12.77 24.15 -8.39
N GLU A 323 13.13 24.73 -9.53
CA GLU A 323 13.85 26.01 -9.56
C GLU A 323 13.11 27.13 -8.78
N ASP A 324 11.78 27.12 -8.81
CA ASP A 324 10.93 28.03 -8.01
C ASP A 324 11.13 27.89 -6.49
N ASP A 325 11.66 26.76 -6.02
CA ASP A 325 11.95 26.46 -4.62
C ASP A 325 13.45 26.67 -4.27
N ARG A 326 14.24 27.31 -5.14
CA ARG A 326 15.67 27.56 -4.90
C ARG A 326 15.92 28.38 -3.63
N ASP A 327 15.16 29.45 -3.43
CA ASP A 327 15.26 30.35 -2.28
C ASP A 327 15.13 29.61 -0.93
N ILE A 328 14.16 28.70 -0.80
CA ILE A 328 13.98 27.90 0.42
C ILE A 328 15.10 26.88 0.61
N MET A 329 15.69 26.38 -0.49
CA MET A 329 16.84 25.47 -0.42
C MET A 329 18.09 26.22 0.06
N GLU A 330 18.37 27.39 -0.50
CA GLU A 330 19.49 28.25 -0.12
C GLU A 330 19.38 28.70 1.35
N ALA A 331 18.20 29.15 1.78
CA ALA A 331 17.94 29.53 3.16
C ALA A 331 18.15 28.34 4.14
N ALA A 332 17.70 27.14 3.76
CA ALA A 332 17.92 25.95 4.58
C ALA A 332 19.40 25.55 4.68
N ILE A 333 20.13 25.64 3.57
CA ILE A 333 21.58 25.34 3.50
C ILE A 333 22.35 26.33 4.37
N GLN A 334 22.12 27.63 4.19
CA GLN A 334 22.77 28.68 4.98
C GLN A 334 22.48 28.55 6.48
N HIS A 335 21.25 28.23 6.87
CA HIS A 335 20.92 28.05 8.28
C HIS A 335 21.62 26.84 8.94
N VAL A 336 21.80 25.75 8.20
CA VAL A 336 22.39 24.50 8.73
C VAL A 336 23.92 24.50 8.66
N LEU A 337 24.51 25.13 7.64
CA LEU A 337 25.96 25.12 7.39
C LEU A 337 26.66 26.45 7.70
N GLY A 338 25.93 27.56 7.78
CA GLY A 338 26.46 28.88 8.10
C GLY A 338 26.60 29.15 9.61
N ASN A 339 26.10 28.22 10.44
CA ASN A 339 26.42 28.10 11.86
C ASN A 339 27.41 26.96 12.03
#